data_AF-A0A1C7MDT6-F1
#
_entry.id   AF-A0A1C7MDT6-F1
#
_cell.length_a   1.000
_cell.length_b   1.000
_cell.length_c   1.000
_cell.angle_alpha   90.00
_cell.angle_beta   90.00
_cell.angle_gamma   90.00
#
_symmetry.space_group_name_H-M   'P 1'
#
loop_
_entity.id
_entity.type
_entity.pdbx_description
1 polymer ?
#
loop_
_entity_poly.entity_id
_entity_poly.type
_entity_poly.pdbx_seq_one_letter_code
_entity_poly.pdbx_strand_id
1 'polypeptide(L)'
;MDPSEPDNTAQQASDNRPKRDEIFYFRDVVFLVDGVLFKVPRRNFEENSEVFWTMYTLPPVAGVPDGSDDEHPLLLERISAEDFRCLLRIMFAPKYSDNQELSLDEWTAVLRLASMWQFTQIRDLVIDVLDQSISEPISRIMLARKYSITEWLIPR
;
A
#
# COMPACT_ATOMS: atom_id res chain seq x y z
N MET A 1 34.31 12.66 -65.04
CA MET A 1 33.92 13.50 -63.90
C MET A 1 32.45 13.21 -63.67
N ASP A 2 32.16 12.22 -62.84
CA ASP A 2 30.80 11.95 -62.34
C ASP A 2 30.72 12.53 -60.93
N PRO A 3 29.72 13.38 -60.60
CA PRO A 3 29.45 13.75 -59.23
C PRO A 3 28.61 12.65 -58.58
N SER A 4 29.23 11.94 -57.65
CA SER A 4 28.59 10.97 -56.75
C SER A 4 27.41 11.60 -56.01
N GLU A 5 26.23 11.01 -56.14
CA GLU A 5 25.10 11.25 -55.23
C GLU A 5 25.47 10.73 -53.83
N PRO A 6 25.22 11.50 -52.75
CA PRO A 6 25.34 10.96 -51.42
C PRO A 6 24.13 10.05 -51.13
N ASP A 7 24.47 8.81 -50.81
CA ASP A 7 23.62 7.74 -50.30
C ASP A 7 22.81 8.22 -49.07
N ASN A 8 21.55 8.59 -49.29
CA ASN A 8 20.61 9.03 -48.26
C ASN A 8 19.89 7.84 -47.63
N THR A 9 20.63 6.83 -47.19
CA THR A 9 20.07 5.61 -46.58
C THR A 9 20.43 5.47 -45.09
N ALA A 10 20.74 6.57 -44.41
CA ALA A 10 21.13 6.57 -42.99
C ALA A 10 20.24 7.43 -42.08
N GLN A 11 19.00 7.72 -42.47
CA GLN A 11 18.11 8.58 -41.66
C GLN A 11 16.70 7.99 -41.49
N GLN A 12 16.59 6.75 -41.00
CA GLN A 12 15.33 6.23 -40.48
C GLN A 12 15.53 4.99 -39.57
N ALA A 13 16.46 5.08 -38.61
CA ALA A 13 16.37 4.23 -37.43
C ALA A 13 15.36 4.89 -36.48
N SER A 14 14.08 4.59 -36.68
CA SER A 14 13.06 4.88 -35.65
C SER A 14 13.52 4.19 -34.37
N ASP A 15 13.67 4.96 -33.29
CA ASP A 15 13.97 4.44 -31.95
C ASP A 15 12.78 3.57 -31.51
N ASN A 16 12.78 2.31 -31.94
CA ASN A 16 11.66 1.38 -31.78
C ASN A 16 11.62 0.80 -30.35
N ARG A 17 11.85 1.66 -29.35
CA ARG A 17 11.78 1.28 -27.95
C ARG A 17 10.31 1.14 -27.55
N PRO A 18 9.93 0.06 -26.86
CA PRO A 18 8.58 -0.08 -26.36
C PRO A 18 8.25 1.10 -25.42
N LYS A 19 7.18 1.84 -25.74
CA LYS A 19 6.67 2.92 -24.88
C LYS A 19 5.90 2.30 -23.73
N ARG A 20 6.18 2.75 -22.51
CA ARG A 20 5.41 2.39 -21.31
C ARG A 20 4.07 3.10 -21.35
N ASP A 21 3.01 2.37 -21.03
CA ASP A 21 1.68 2.95 -20.92
C ASP A 21 1.61 3.89 -19.71
N GLU A 22 0.95 5.03 -19.86
CA GLU A 22 0.90 6.07 -18.82
C GLU A 22 -0.08 5.73 -17.68
N ILE A 23 -1.00 4.79 -17.92
CA ILE A 23 -2.09 4.43 -17.01
C ILE A 23 -1.85 3.06 -16.38
N PHE A 24 -1.35 2.10 -17.15
CA PHE A 24 -1.23 0.69 -16.77
C PHE A 24 0.21 0.20 -16.59
N TYR A 25 1.19 1.11 -16.50
CA TYR A 25 2.58 0.79 -16.12
C TYR A 25 2.82 1.12 -14.65
N PHE A 26 2.36 0.24 -13.76
CA PHE A 26 2.45 0.42 -12.32
C PHE A 26 3.89 0.33 -11.81
N ARG A 27 4.15 1.05 -10.71
CA ARG A 27 5.37 0.87 -9.91
C ARG A 27 5.03 -0.01 -8.71
N ASP A 28 5.94 -0.93 -8.41
CA ASP A 28 5.82 -1.80 -7.26
C ASP A 28 6.70 -1.29 -6.10
N VAL A 29 6.41 -1.79 -4.92
CA VAL A 29 7.25 -1.70 -3.72
C VAL A 29 7.42 -3.09 -3.14
N VAL A 30 8.62 -3.39 -2.64
CA VAL A 30 8.90 -4.61 -1.87
C VAL A 30 9.00 -4.27 -0.38
N PHE A 31 8.20 -4.92 0.45
CA PHE A 31 8.27 -4.83 1.91
C PHE A 31 8.89 -6.09 2.49
N LEU A 32 9.71 -5.96 3.54
CA LEU A 32 10.17 -7.08 4.36
C LEU A 32 9.47 -7.00 5.73
N VAL A 33 8.62 -7.98 6.01
CA VAL A 33 7.80 -8.05 7.23
C VAL A 33 7.96 -9.43 7.84
N ASP A 34 8.45 -9.51 9.07
CA ASP A 34 8.61 -10.77 9.81
C ASP A 34 9.36 -11.85 9.00
N GLY A 35 10.43 -11.42 8.29
CA GLY A 35 11.22 -12.30 7.42
C GLY A 35 10.57 -12.69 6.09
N VAL A 36 9.40 -12.14 5.77
CA VAL A 36 8.66 -12.42 4.53
C VAL A 36 8.66 -11.20 3.61
N LEU A 37 8.95 -11.41 2.32
CA LEU A 37 8.88 -10.37 1.30
C LEU A 37 7.47 -10.26 0.70
N PHE A 38 6.98 -9.04 0.59
CA PHE A 38 5.70 -8.71 -0.04
C PHE A 38 5.92 -7.69 -1.15
N LYS A 39 5.60 -8.05 -2.39
CA LYS A 39 5.67 -7.15 -3.54
C LYS A 39 4.26 -6.72 -3.95
N VAL A 40 3.99 -5.42 -3.90
CA VAL A 40 2.65 -4.86 -4.13
C VAL A 40 2.71 -3.54 -4.89
N PRO A 41 1.63 -3.14 -5.59
CA PRO A 41 1.57 -1.83 -6.25
C PRO A 41 1.74 -0.68 -5.27
N ARG A 42 2.72 0.18 -5.53
CA ARG A 42 3.05 1.34 -4.68
C ARG A 42 1.93 2.38 -4.65
N ARG A 43 1.17 2.49 -5.75
CA ARG A 43 0.07 3.45 -5.92
C ARG A 43 -0.98 3.36 -4.79
N ASN A 44 -1.36 2.15 -4.39
CA ASN A 44 -2.35 1.95 -3.33
C ASN A 44 -1.86 2.49 -1.96
N PHE A 45 -0.55 2.48 -1.71
CA PHE A 45 0.01 3.03 -0.48
C PHE A 45 0.06 4.56 -0.54
N GLU A 46 0.49 5.13 -1.66
CA GLU A 46 0.57 6.59 -1.87
C GLU A 46 -0.81 7.26 -1.86
N GLU A 47 -1.82 6.64 -2.49
CA GLU A 47 -3.16 7.22 -2.58
C GLU A 47 -3.92 7.16 -1.24
N ASN A 48 -3.61 6.16 -0.39
CA ASN A 48 -4.36 5.93 0.84
C ASN A 48 -3.62 6.41 2.10
N SER A 49 -2.32 6.72 2.04
CA SER A 49 -1.53 7.16 3.20
C SER A 49 -0.63 8.34 2.86
N GLU A 50 -0.81 9.44 3.60
CA GLU A 50 0.07 10.61 3.53
C GLU A 50 1.50 10.29 3.98
N VAL A 51 1.66 9.35 4.93
CA VAL A 51 2.98 8.89 5.40
C VAL A 51 3.76 8.25 4.25
N PHE A 52 3.13 7.32 3.53
CA PHE A 52 3.78 6.68 2.38
C PHE A 52 3.96 7.66 1.21
N TRP A 53 2.97 8.51 0.92
CA TRP A 53 3.13 9.56 -0.10
C TRP A 53 4.33 10.48 0.18
N THR A 54 4.48 10.92 1.43
CA THR A 54 5.58 11.80 1.85
C THR A 54 6.93 11.06 1.75
N MET A 55 7.00 9.83 2.27
CA MET A 55 8.20 8.99 2.18
C MET A 55 8.70 8.85 0.75
N TYR A 56 7.78 8.74 -0.20
CA TYR A 56 8.04 8.46 -1.60
C TYR A 56 8.26 9.68 -2.48
N THR A 57 7.87 10.87 -2.02
CA THR A 57 8.09 12.15 -2.70
C THR A 57 9.36 12.85 -2.24
N LEU A 58 9.85 12.54 -1.05
CA LEU A 58 11.13 13.04 -0.57
C LEU A 58 12.30 12.43 -1.36
N PRO A 59 13.32 13.24 -1.72
CA PRO A 59 14.50 12.72 -2.39
C PRO A 59 15.21 11.71 -1.46
N PRO A 60 15.68 10.57 -1.99
CA PRO A 60 16.42 9.60 -1.20
C PRO A 60 17.68 10.25 -0.63
N VAL A 61 18.04 9.93 0.61
CA VAL A 61 19.13 10.54 1.39
C VAL A 61 20.52 10.04 0.91
N ALA A 62 20.66 9.76 -0.40
CA ALA A 62 21.71 9.02 -1.10
C ALA A 62 21.56 7.48 -1.01
N GLY A 63 21.79 6.80 -2.14
CA GLY A 63 21.69 5.34 -2.26
C GLY A 63 20.52 4.85 -3.12
N VAL A 64 20.33 3.53 -3.12
CA VAL A 64 19.18 2.86 -3.74
C VAL A 64 17.95 3.11 -2.83
N PRO A 65 16.79 3.54 -3.38
CA PRO A 65 15.60 3.76 -2.56
C PRO A 65 15.12 2.46 -1.87
N ASP A 66 14.72 2.58 -0.61
CA ASP A 66 14.10 1.46 0.11
C ASP A 66 12.81 1.00 -0.58
N GLY A 67 12.63 -0.32 -0.62
CA GLY A 67 11.52 -1.00 -1.27
C GLY A 67 11.61 -1.10 -2.79
N SER A 68 12.79 -0.86 -3.37
CA SER A 68 12.98 -0.90 -4.83
C SER A 68 13.08 -2.30 -5.41
N ASP A 69 13.66 -3.25 -4.68
CA ASP A 69 13.82 -4.65 -5.05
C ASP A 69 13.95 -5.56 -3.81
N ASP A 70 14.16 -6.85 -4.04
CA ASP A 70 14.24 -7.87 -3.00
C ASP A 70 15.53 -7.75 -2.14
N GLU A 71 16.58 -7.11 -2.66
CA GLU A 71 17.85 -6.84 -1.94
C GLU A 71 17.77 -5.56 -1.11
N HIS A 72 16.90 -4.63 -1.50
CA HIS A 72 16.65 -3.36 -0.81
C HIS A 72 15.16 -3.22 -0.44
N PRO A 73 14.58 -4.13 0.35
CA PRO A 73 13.18 -4.06 0.72
C PRO A 73 12.93 -2.98 1.77
N LEU A 74 11.70 -2.48 1.83
CA LEU A 74 11.27 -1.61 2.92
C LEU A 74 11.03 -2.45 4.18
N LEU A 75 11.92 -2.35 5.16
CA LEU A 75 11.81 -3.10 6.41
C LEU A 75 10.70 -2.53 7.30
N LEU A 76 9.75 -3.39 7.67
CA LEU A 76 8.70 -3.06 8.63
C LEU A 76 8.94 -3.84 9.92
N GLU A 77 9.54 -3.17 10.91
CA GLU A 77 9.83 -3.76 12.21
C GLU A 77 8.57 -3.89 13.08
N ARG A 78 8.54 -4.92 13.93
CA ARG A 78 7.49 -5.15 14.95
C ARG A 78 6.08 -5.36 14.40
N ILE A 79 5.97 -5.76 13.13
CA ILE A 79 4.72 -6.12 12.48
C ILE A 79 4.82 -7.58 12.06
N SER A 80 3.79 -8.37 12.35
CA SER A 80 3.74 -9.77 11.91
C SER A 80 3.35 -9.84 10.43
N ALA A 81 3.81 -10.88 9.73
CA ALA A 81 3.42 -11.11 8.34
C ALA A 81 1.90 -11.30 8.19
N GLU A 82 1.22 -11.86 9.19
CA GLU A 82 -0.24 -12.06 9.17
C GLU A 82 -1.01 -10.75 9.30
N ASP A 83 -0.61 -9.87 10.23
CA ASP A 83 -1.24 -8.55 10.39
C ASP A 83 -1.12 -7.74 9.10
N PHE A 84 0.07 -7.77 8.47
CA PHE A 84 0.29 -7.09 7.20
C PHE A 84 -0.54 -7.70 6.07
N ARG A 85 -0.63 -9.03 6.00
CA ARG A 85 -1.49 -9.73 5.05
C ARG A 85 -2.95 -9.33 5.21
N CYS A 86 -3.45 -9.17 6.43
CA CYS A 86 -4.81 -8.70 6.69
C CYS A 86 -5.04 -7.28 6.15
N LEU A 87 -4.07 -6.37 6.31
CA LEU A 87 -4.17 -5.03 5.73
C LEU A 87 -4.21 -5.10 4.18
N LEU A 88 -3.30 -5.85 3.57
CA LEU A 88 -3.26 -6.03 2.11
C LEU A 88 -4.57 -6.63 1.59
N ARG A 89 -5.11 -7.59 2.32
CA ARG A 89 -6.41 -8.23 2.03
C ARG A 89 -7.53 -7.20 1.91
N ILE A 90 -7.58 -6.20 2.79
CA ILE A 90 -8.56 -5.10 2.72
C ILE A 90 -8.22 -4.10 1.62
N MET A 91 -6.95 -3.72 1.50
CA MET A 91 -6.49 -2.72 0.53
C MET A 91 -6.67 -3.17 -0.94
N PHE A 92 -6.50 -4.46 -1.20
CA PHE A 92 -6.60 -5.08 -2.52
C PHE A 92 -7.84 -5.96 -2.67
N ALA A 93 -8.81 -5.86 -1.74
CA ALA A 93 -10.05 -6.62 -1.79
C ALA A 93 -10.75 -6.41 -3.14
N PRO A 94 -11.02 -7.47 -3.92
CA PRO A 94 -11.83 -7.33 -5.11
C PRO A 94 -13.24 -6.92 -4.71
N LYS A 95 -13.83 -5.94 -5.42
CA LYS A 95 -15.21 -5.46 -5.18
C LYS A 95 -16.30 -6.55 -5.24
N TYR A 96 -15.95 -7.76 -5.70
CA TYR A 96 -16.84 -8.91 -5.89
C TYR A 96 -16.42 -10.13 -5.06
N SER A 97 -15.51 -9.97 -4.11
CA SER A 97 -15.11 -11.05 -3.22
C SER A 97 -15.99 -11.05 -1.98
N ASP A 98 -17.03 -11.89 -1.99
CA ASP A 98 -17.99 -12.05 -0.90
C ASP A 98 -17.41 -12.65 0.40
N ASN A 99 -16.13 -13.05 0.43
CA ASN A 99 -15.60 -13.91 1.49
C ASN A 99 -14.29 -13.42 2.09
N GLN A 100 -14.35 -12.33 2.84
CA GLN A 100 -13.29 -12.00 3.79
C GLN A 100 -13.87 -11.76 5.18
N GLU A 101 -14.41 -12.82 5.75
CA GLU A 101 -14.63 -12.91 7.19
C GLU A 101 -13.26 -12.89 7.87
N LEU A 102 -12.78 -11.69 8.20
CA LEU A 102 -11.71 -11.52 9.17
C LEU A 102 -12.32 -11.67 10.57
N SER A 103 -11.60 -12.34 11.46
CA SER A 103 -11.87 -12.39 12.89
C SER A 103 -11.72 -11.01 13.54
N LEU A 104 -12.26 -10.86 14.75
CA LEU A 104 -12.14 -9.62 15.51
C LEU A 104 -10.69 -9.20 15.75
N ASP A 105 -9.80 -10.16 15.99
CA ASP A 105 -8.37 -9.92 16.20
C ASP A 105 -7.70 -9.42 14.92
N GLU A 106 -8.02 -10.02 13.77
CA GLU A 106 -7.53 -9.58 12.46
C GLU A 106 -8.03 -8.16 12.13
N TRP A 107 -9.31 -7.86 12.35
CA TRP A 107 -9.83 -6.50 12.18
C TRP A 107 -9.14 -5.49 13.10
N THR A 108 -8.85 -5.89 14.35
CA THR A 108 -8.10 -5.06 15.29
C THR A 108 -6.67 -4.82 14.83
N ALA A 109 -6.03 -5.82 14.22
CA ALA A 109 -4.70 -5.69 13.60
C ALA A 109 -4.73 -4.73 12.41
N VAL A 110 -5.73 -4.84 11.53
CA VAL A 110 -5.91 -3.90 10.41
C VAL A 110 -6.14 -2.48 10.93
N LEU A 111 -7.00 -2.29 11.93
CA LEU A 111 -7.23 -0.98 12.56
C LEU A 111 -5.93 -0.39 13.12
N ARG A 112 -5.09 -1.22 13.74
CA ARG A 112 -3.80 -0.81 14.28
C ARG A 112 -2.86 -0.31 13.19
N LEU A 113 -2.69 -1.08 12.12
CA LEU A 113 -1.81 -0.72 11.00
C LEU A 113 -2.35 0.49 10.23
N ALA A 114 -3.66 0.54 10.00
CA ALA A 114 -4.32 1.67 9.35
C ALA A 114 -4.15 2.97 10.16
N SER A 115 -4.26 2.90 11.49
CA SER A 115 -4.01 4.06 12.36
C SER A 115 -2.54 4.47 12.38
N MET A 116 -1.62 3.50 12.43
CA MET A 116 -0.17 3.75 12.47
C MET A 116 0.32 4.46 11.20
N TRP A 117 -0.16 4.02 10.04
CA TRP A 117 0.24 4.55 8.73
C TRP A 117 -0.74 5.57 8.17
N GLN A 118 -1.71 6.02 8.97
CA GLN A 118 -2.70 7.02 8.58
C GLN A 118 -3.46 6.65 7.28
N PHE A 119 -3.82 5.37 7.14
CA PHE A 119 -4.74 4.92 6.11
C PHE A 119 -6.18 5.30 6.48
N THR A 120 -6.53 6.58 6.39
CA THR A 120 -7.80 7.11 6.92
C THR A 120 -9.03 6.40 6.38
N GLN A 121 -9.10 6.17 5.06
CA GLN A 121 -10.25 5.48 4.44
C GLN A 121 -10.39 4.03 4.91
N ILE A 122 -9.26 3.31 5.03
CA ILE A 122 -9.25 1.93 5.53
C ILE A 122 -9.61 1.91 7.02
N ARG A 123 -9.09 2.88 7.79
CA ARG A 123 -9.40 3.02 9.22
C ARG A 123 -10.90 3.21 9.43
N ASP A 124 -11.53 4.11 8.70
CA ASP A 124 -12.96 4.40 8.85
C ASP A 124 -13.82 3.19 8.46
N LEU A 125 -13.48 2.51 7.35
CA LEU A 125 -14.13 1.25 6.97
C LEU A 125 -14.05 0.19 8.08
N VAL A 126 -12.87 0.01 8.67
CA VAL A 126 -12.66 -0.98 9.73
C VAL A 126 -13.40 -0.61 11.01
N ILE A 127 -13.48 0.68 11.33
CA ILE A 127 -14.28 1.17 12.47
C ILE A 127 -15.76 0.83 12.25
N ASP A 128 -16.31 1.07 11.07
CA ASP A 128 -17.72 0.77 10.78
C ASP A 128 -18.04 -0.73 10.89
N VAL A 129 -17.10 -1.60 10.47
CA VAL A 129 -17.25 -3.05 10.58
C VAL A 129 -17.14 -3.52 12.03
N LEU A 130 -16.16 -3.01 12.78
CA LEU A 130 -15.97 -3.36 14.18
C LEU A 130 -17.11 -2.85 15.07
N ASP A 131 -17.70 -1.70 14.74
CA ASP A 131 -18.84 -1.11 15.44
C ASP A 131 -20.08 -2.02 15.42
N GLN A 132 -20.24 -2.77 14.33
CA GLN A 132 -21.32 -3.75 14.14
C GLN A 132 -21.01 -5.10 14.76
N SER A 133 -19.72 -5.46 14.84
CA SER A 133 -19.27 -6.79 15.27
C SER A 133 -19.00 -6.89 16.79
N ILE A 134 -18.59 -5.79 17.44
CA ILE A 134 -18.27 -5.80 18.87
C ILE A 134 -19.55 -5.71 19.71
N SER A 135 -19.89 -6.82 20.36
CA SER A 135 -21.00 -6.89 21.32
C SER A 135 -20.59 -6.56 22.75
N GLU A 136 -19.31 -6.69 23.11
CA GLU A 136 -18.81 -6.46 24.46
C GLU A 136 -18.46 -4.98 24.73
N PRO A 137 -19.12 -4.31 25.70
CA PRO A 137 -18.91 -2.89 25.97
C PRO A 137 -17.50 -2.52 26.43
N ILE A 138 -16.84 -3.42 27.19
CA ILE A 138 -15.49 -3.17 27.71
C ILE A 138 -14.48 -3.14 26.57
N SER A 139 -14.48 -4.16 25.72
CA SER A 139 -13.63 -4.25 24.53
C SER A 139 -13.84 -3.05 23.59
N ARG A 140 -15.10 -2.63 23.39
CA ARG A 140 -15.44 -1.41 22.65
C ARG A 140 -14.78 -0.16 23.23
N ILE A 141 -14.92 0.09 24.53
CA ILE A 141 -14.35 1.27 25.20
C ILE A 141 -12.81 1.24 25.14
N MET A 142 -12.19 0.07 25.31
CA MET A 142 -10.74 -0.07 25.23
C MET A 142 -10.21 0.29 23.84
N LEU A 143 -10.83 -0.23 22.78
CA LEU A 143 -10.47 0.08 21.39
C LEU A 143 -10.74 1.55 21.07
N ALA A 144 -11.88 2.08 21.51
CA ALA A 144 -12.24 3.48 21.32
C ALA A 144 -11.19 4.43 21.90
N ARG A 145 -10.73 4.16 23.13
CA ARG A 145 -9.66 4.95 23.77
C ARG A 145 -8.31 4.78 23.08
N LYS A 146 -7.97 3.56 22.67
CA LYS A 146 -6.66 3.24 22.07
C LYS A 146 -6.48 3.86 20.67
N TYR A 147 -7.55 3.91 19.88
CA TYR A 147 -7.51 4.40 18.49
C TYR A 147 -8.23 5.75 18.31
N SER A 148 -8.54 6.44 19.41
CA SER A 148 -9.22 7.74 19.44
C SER A 148 -10.52 7.76 18.63
N ILE A 149 -11.40 6.79 18.86
CA ILE A 149 -12.73 6.69 18.25
C ILE A 149 -13.74 7.29 19.23
N THR A 150 -14.02 8.57 19.09
CA THR A 150 -14.86 9.34 20.04
C THR A 150 -16.31 8.89 20.04
N GLU A 151 -16.81 8.43 18.90
CA GLU A 151 -18.19 8.02 18.65
C GLU A 151 -18.58 6.81 19.50
N TRP A 152 -17.61 5.95 19.80
CA TRP A 152 -17.81 4.74 20.60
C TRP A 152 -17.84 4.99 22.11
N LEU A 153 -17.42 6.17 22.56
CA LEU A 153 -17.42 6.56 23.97
C LEU A 153 -18.79 7.07 24.44
N ILE A 154 -19.70 7.33 23.51
CA ILE A 154 -21.07 7.74 23.80
C ILE A 154 -21.90 6.47 24.01
N PRO A 155 -22.63 6.33 25.14
CA PRO A 155 -23.53 5.20 25.36
C PRO A 155 -24.58 5.12 24.23
N ARG A 156 -24.81 3.92 23.70
CA ARG A 156 -25.94 3.64 22.80
C ARG A 156 -27.24 3.56 23.58
#